data_AF-A0A963RR84-F1
#
_entry.id   AF-A0A963RR84-F1
#
_cell.length_a   1.000
_cell.length_b   1.000
_cell.length_c   1.000
_cell.angle_alpha   90.00
_cell.angle_beta   90.00
_cell.angle_gamma   90.00
#
_symmetry.space_group_name_H-M   'P 1'
#
loop_
_entity.id
_entity.type
_entity.pdbx_description
1 polymer ?
#
loop_
_entity_poly.entity_id
_entity_poly.type
_entity_poly.pdbx_seq_one_letter_code
_entity_poly.pdbx_strand_id
1 'polypeptide(L)'
;THAHADHITSAARLAELTGARMAAPAGCDIGTVAVQLKDGDTLRFGAEQVRVLHTPGHTAGSVCYHWERRLGRQDEGEVPSGTEAVELGHEMRPDLRTDLHHVFTGDTLLIGGCGRTDFQSGSAEQLWHSITEVLFKLPGDTIVWPGHDYKGRTQSTIALERSTNPRLAGKTEAEFVQLMNELGLPKPRRIDEAVPANRRSGIRQDAGGSPGTSGTVGEVLPAAGYAGDVSPETAWAWAQEGRGVVVDVRTGAEREWVGFV
;
A
#
# COMPACT_ATOMS: atom_id res chain seq x y z
N THR A 1 0.34 -4.88 -0.38
CA THR A 1 1.75 -4.98 -0.77
C THR A 1 2.61 -5.50 0.37
N HIS A 2 2.37 -5.10 1.61
CA HIS A 2 2.99 -5.67 2.82
C HIS A 2 2.14 -5.31 4.06
N ALA A 3 2.53 -5.73 5.26
CA ALA A 3 1.96 -5.23 6.51
C ALA A 3 2.59 -3.86 6.85
N HIS A 4 1.83 -2.77 6.82
CA HIS A 4 2.37 -1.41 6.98
C HIS A 4 2.80 -1.09 8.42
N ALA A 5 3.79 -0.20 8.58
CA ALA A 5 4.34 0.22 9.87
C ALA A 5 4.02 1.67 10.25
N ASP A 6 3.43 2.43 9.33
CA ASP A 6 3.22 3.87 9.41
C ASP A 6 1.73 4.25 9.47
N HIS A 7 0.84 3.35 9.03
CA HIS A 7 -0.60 3.52 9.08
C HIS A 7 -1.32 2.20 9.32
N ILE A 8 -2.56 2.28 9.82
CA ILE A 8 -3.47 1.13 9.92
C ILE A 8 -4.22 1.00 8.60
N THR A 9 -4.21 -0.19 8.00
CA THR A 9 -4.93 -0.48 6.77
C THR A 9 -6.44 -0.38 6.96
N SER A 10 -7.14 0.10 5.94
CA SER A 10 -8.60 0.13 5.90
C SER A 10 -9.21 -1.16 5.33
N ALA A 11 -8.40 -2.20 5.06
CA ALA A 11 -8.84 -3.39 4.34
C ALA A 11 -10.10 -4.05 4.91
N ALA A 12 -10.14 -4.31 6.23
CA ALA A 12 -11.32 -4.91 6.86
C ALA A 12 -12.56 -4.02 6.78
N ARG A 13 -12.40 -2.71 7.03
CA ARG A 13 -13.51 -1.75 6.92
C ARG A 13 -14.02 -1.64 5.50
N LEU A 14 -13.14 -1.65 4.49
CA LEU A 14 -13.53 -1.60 3.10
C LEU A 14 -14.28 -2.89 2.70
N ALA A 15 -13.81 -4.05 3.15
CA ALA A 15 -14.48 -5.33 2.92
C ALA A 15 -15.89 -5.35 3.54
N GLU A 16 -16.04 -4.85 4.77
CA GLU A 16 -17.34 -4.71 5.44
C GLU A 16 -18.31 -3.81 4.65
N LEU A 17 -17.84 -2.68 4.14
CA LEU A 17 -18.68 -1.70 3.44
C LEU A 17 -19.05 -2.10 2.01
N THR A 18 -18.26 -2.95 1.36
CA THR A 18 -18.38 -3.23 -0.09
C THR A 18 -18.63 -4.69 -0.42
N GLY A 19 -18.43 -5.60 0.54
CA GLY A 19 -18.39 -7.05 0.27
C GLY A 19 -17.11 -7.51 -0.46
N ALA A 20 -16.11 -6.63 -0.63
CA ALA A 20 -14.86 -6.99 -1.29
C ALA A 20 -14.11 -8.10 -0.55
N ARG A 21 -13.45 -8.99 -1.30
CA ARG A 21 -12.58 -10.02 -0.74
C ARG A 21 -11.19 -9.46 -0.46
N MET A 22 -10.75 -9.54 0.79
CA MET A 22 -9.40 -9.13 1.16
C MET A 22 -8.36 -10.14 0.68
N ALA A 23 -7.25 -9.63 0.14
CA ALA A 23 -6.09 -10.40 -0.22
C ALA A 23 -4.82 -9.75 0.36
N ALA A 24 -3.88 -10.57 0.84
CA ALA A 24 -2.60 -10.09 1.35
C ALA A 24 -1.48 -11.07 1.02
N PRO A 25 -0.21 -10.64 1.06
CA PRO A 25 0.92 -11.54 0.85
C PRO A 25 1.01 -12.63 1.91
N ALA A 26 1.23 -13.87 1.46
CA ALA A 26 1.37 -15.02 2.34
C ALA A 26 2.54 -14.89 3.34
N GLY A 27 3.59 -14.16 2.98
CA GLY A 27 4.77 -13.95 3.83
C GLY A 27 4.64 -12.84 4.87
N CYS A 28 3.47 -12.20 5.02
CA CYS A 28 3.26 -11.09 5.96
C CYS A 28 2.51 -11.50 7.26
N ASP A 29 2.16 -12.77 7.43
CA ASP A 29 1.40 -13.29 8.57
C ASP A 29 0.05 -12.58 8.81
N ILE A 30 -0.63 -12.17 7.74
CA ILE A 30 -1.94 -11.51 7.83
C ILE A 30 -3.04 -12.58 7.80
N GLY A 31 -3.39 -13.12 8.97
CA GLY A 31 -4.28 -14.30 9.06
C GLY A 31 -5.77 -14.05 8.81
N THR A 32 -6.17 -12.81 8.58
CA THR A 32 -7.59 -12.39 8.52
C THR A 32 -8.08 -12.11 7.10
N VAL A 33 -7.22 -12.28 6.08
CA VAL A 33 -7.61 -12.14 4.68
C VAL A 33 -8.18 -13.44 4.12
N ALA A 34 -9.06 -13.30 3.12
CA ALA A 34 -9.66 -14.43 2.42
C ALA A 34 -8.67 -15.10 1.45
N VAL A 35 -7.68 -14.35 0.93
CA VAL A 35 -6.73 -14.83 -0.07
C VAL A 35 -5.29 -14.52 0.35
N GLN A 36 -4.47 -15.56 0.47
CA GLN A 36 -3.03 -15.47 0.72
C GLN A 36 -2.28 -15.53 -0.61
N LEU A 37 -1.67 -14.41 -1.01
CA LEU A 37 -1.02 -14.24 -2.30
C LEU A 37 0.43 -14.70 -2.26
N LYS A 38 0.84 -15.46 -3.29
CA LYS A 38 2.20 -15.96 -3.52
C LYS A 38 2.75 -15.41 -4.83
N ASP A 39 4.05 -15.59 -5.04
CA ASP A 39 4.67 -15.25 -6.32
C ASP A 39 3.98 -15.95 -7.49
N GLY A 40 3.75 -15.22 -8.58
CA GLY A 40 3.12 -15.76 -9.78
C GLY A 40 1.59 -15.84 -9.74
N ASP A 41 0.96 -15.66 -8.58
CA ASP A 41 -0.50 -15.59 -8.49
C ASP A 41 -1.04 -14.46 -9.37
N THR A 42 -2.27 -14.61 -9.86
CA THR A 42 -2.92 -13.60 -10.70
C THR A 42 -4.27 -13.21 -10.11
N LEU A 43 -4.45 -11.92 -9.87
CA LEU A 43 -5.73 -11.31 -9.52
C LEU A 43 -6.44 -10.85 -10.79
N ARG A 44 -7.70 -11.26 -10.97
CA ARG A 44 -8.51 -10.91 -12.15
C ARG A 44 -9.67 -10.01 -11.75
N PHE A 45 -9.96 -9.00 -12.55
CA PHE A 45 -11.14 -8.14 -12.41
C PHE A 45 -11.60 -7.66 -13.79
N GLY A 46 -12.81 -8.05 -14.20
CA GLY A 46 -13.24 -7.86 -15.59
C GLY A 46 -12.29 -8.57 -16.56
N ALA A 47 -11.88 -7.86 -17.62
CA ALA A 47 -10.88 -8.32 -18.59
C ALA A 47 -9.42 -8.09 -18.12
N GLU A 48 -9.24 -7.42 -16.99
CA GLU A 48 -7.92 -7.05 -16.48
C GLU A 48 -7.32 -8.16 -15.60
N GLN A 49 -5.99 -8.22 -15.60
CA GLN A 49 -5.23 -9.15 -14.78
C GLN A 49 -3.99 -8.51 -14.19
N VAL A 50 -3.71 -8.84 -12.92
CA VAL A 50 -2.57 -8.33 -12.16
C VAL A 50 -1.79 -9.52 -11.61
N ARG A 51 -0.53 -9.63 -11.98
CA ARG A 51 0.39 -10.66 -11.51
C ARG A 51 1.07 -10.21 -10.22
N VAL A 52 1.14 -11.11 -9.25
CA VAL A 52 1.87 -10.92 -8.00
C VAL A 52 3.34 -11.26 -8.22
N LEU A 53 4.23 -10.38 -7.79
CA LEU A 53 5.68 -10.57 -7.77
C LEU A 53 6.14 -10.56 -6.32
N HIS A 54 6.71 -11.66 -5.82
CA HIS A 54 7.31 -11.66 -4.49
C HIS A 54 8.62 -10.90 -4.52
N THR A 55 8.70 -9.86 -3.71
CA THR A 55 9.80 -8.89 -3.70
C THR A 55 10.20 -8.59 -2.25
N PRO A 56 10.74 -9.57 -1.52
CA PRO A 56 11.14 -9.40 -0.13
C PRO A 56 12.27 -8.36 0.00
N GLY A 57 12.36 -7.76 1.18
CA GLY A 57 13.47 -6.87 1.51
C GLY A 57 13.07 -5.72 2.40
N HIS A 58 12.02 -4.97 2.03
CA HIS A 58 11.40 -4.04 2.97
C HIS A 58 10.75 -4.79 4.14
N THR A 59 10.00 -5.84 3.81
CA THR A 59 9.55 -6.88 4.74
C THR A 59 9.81 -8.24 4.07
N ALA A 60 9.89 -9.33 4.85
CA ALA A 60 10.04 -10.68 4.28
C ALA A 60 8.88 -11.09 3.36
N GLY A 61 7.69 -10.52 3.58
CA GLY A 61 6.48 -10.81 2.82
C GLY A 61 6.13 -9.81 1.73
N SER A 62 6.98 -8.79 1.48
CA SER A 62 6.66 -7.73 0.52
C SER A 62 6.41 -8.30 -0.88
N VAL A 63 5.34 -7.83 -1.54
CA VAL A 63 5.03 -8.12 -2.95
C VAL A 63 4.81 -6.84 -3.73
N CYS A 64 5.12 -6.90 -5.02
CA CYS A 64 4.71 -5.94 -6.02
C CYS A 64 3.57 -6.52 -6.88
N TYR A 65 2.78 -5.63 -7.48
CA TYR A 65 1.68 -6.01 -8.38
C TYR A 65 1.97 -5.48 -9.79
N HIS A 66 2.20 -6.38 -10.75
CA HIS A 66 2.46 -6.05 -12.14
C HIS A 66 1.16 -6.17 -12.95
N TRP A 67 0.76 -5.08 -13.59
CA TRP A 67 -0.44 -4.98 -14.41
C TRP A 67 -0.03 -4.69 -15.85
N GLU A 68 -0.32 -5.64 -16.73
CA GLU A 68 -0.20 -5.48 -18.18
C GLU A 68 -1.59 -5.20 -18.73
N ARG A 69 -1.85 -3.94 -19.07
CA ARG A 69 -3.13 -3.52 -19.63
C ARG A 69 -3.04 -3.55 -21.15
N ARG A 70 -3.86 -4.40 -21.77
CA ARG A 70 -4.00 -4.41 -23.23
C ARG A 70 -4.98 -3.33 -23.67
N LEU A 71 -4.48 -2.28 -24.30
CA LEU A 71 -5.29 -1.30 -25.02
C LEU A 71 -5.70 -1.91 -26.37
N GLY A 72 -7.02 -2.09 -26.58
CA GLY A 72 -7.54 -2.27 -27.94
C GLY A 72 -7.86 -3.70 -28.38
N ARG A 73 -8.46 -4.51 -27.51
CA ARG A 73 -9.39 -5.54 -28.00
C ARG A 73 -10.79 -5.10 -27.59
N GLN A 74 -11.54 -4.51 -28.52
CA GLN A 74 -12.98 -4.63 -28.42
C GLN A 74 -13.22 -6.14 -28.42
N ASP A 75 -13.78 -6.67 -27.34
CA ASP A 75 -14.39 -7.99 -27.43
C ASP A 75 -15.40 -7.87 -28.57
N GLU A 76 -15.12 -8.51 -29.70
CA GLU A 76 -16.12 -8.85 -30.71
C GLU A 76 -17.07 -9.85 -30.04
N GLY A 77 -17.89 -9.36 -29.12
CA GLY A 77 -19.13 -10.00 -28.75
C GLY A 77 -20.03 -9.88 -29.97
N GLU A 78 -20.07 -10.96 -30.75
CA GLU A 78 -21.10 -11.35 -31.71
C GLU A 78 -22.24 -10.31 -31.86
N VAL A 79 -22.10 -9.39 -32.81
CA VAL A 79 -23.19 -8.49 -33.22
C VAL A 79 -24.10 -9.29 -34.17
N PRO A 80 -25.43 -9.36 -33.95
CA PRO A 80 -26.32 -10.10 -34.82
C PRO A 80 -26.26 -9.56 -36.25
N SER A 81 -26.23 -10.46 -37.23
CA SER A 81 -26.25 -10.13 -38.66
C SER A 81 -27.41 -9.19 -38.99
N GLY A 82 -27.11 -7.97 -39.44
CA GLY A 82 -28.14 -7.11 -40.02
C GLY A 82 -27.92 -5.61 -39.96
N THR A 83 -26.74 -5.10 -40.33
CA THR A 83 -26.59 -3.73 -40.87
C THR A 83 -25.21 -3.56 -41.50
N GLU A 84 -25.17 -3.13 -42.76
CA GLU A 84 -23.94 -2.82 -43.48
C GLU A 84 -23.21 -1.64 -42.80
N ALA A 85 -22.07 -1.93 -42.17
CA ALA A 85 -21.14 -0.93 -41.68
C ALA A 85 -20.11 -0.64 -42.78
N VAL A 86 -19.97 0.64 -43.11
CA VAL A 86 -18.98 1.15 -44.07
C VAL A 86 -17.60 0.95 -43.47
N GLU A 87 -16.78 0.09 -44.07
CA GLU A 87 -15.38 -0.10 -43.70
C GLU A 87 -14.57 1.17 -44.02
N LEU A 88 -14.30 1.99 -43.01
CA LEU A 88 -13.19 2.94 -43.05
C LEU A 88 -11.93 2.21 -42.57
N GLY A 89 -11.15 1.72 -43.53
CA GLY A 89 -9.86 1.10 -43.28
C GLY A 89 -8.95 2.02 -42.47
N HIS A 90 -8.69 1.66 -41.21
CA HIS A 90 -7.53 2.13 -40.47
C HIS A 90 -6.54 0.97 -40.44
N GLU A 91 -5.55 1.03 -41.33
CA GLU A 91 -4.38 0.17 -41.23
C GLU A 91 -3.71 0.45 -39.88
N MET A 92 -3.79 -0.53 -38.97
CA MET A 92 -3.09 -0.50 -37.70
C MET A 92 -1.59 -0.49 -37.98
N ARG A 93 -0.93 0.62 -37.64
CA ARG A 93 0.52 0.73 -37.74
C ARG A 93 1.17 -0.25 -36.72
N PRO A 94 2.16 -1.06 -37.13
CA PRO A 94 2.78 -2.07 -36.28
C PRO A 94 3.68 -1.51 -35.16
N ASP A 95 3.76 -0.19 -34.99
CA ASP A 95 4.63 0.52 -34.04
C ASP A 95 3.92 1.05 -32.78
N LEU A 96 2.59 1.01 -32.71
CA LEU A 96 1.87 1.33 -31.47
C LEU A 96 1.91 0.14 -30.52
N ARG A 97 2.73 0.23 -29.46
CA ARG A 97 2.60 -0.67 -28.29
C ARG A 97 1.16 -0.58 -27.79
N THR A 98 0.42 -1.67 -27.96
CA THR A 98 -0.94 -1.82 -27.46
C THR A 98 -0.96 -2.11 -25.96
N ASP A 99 0.17 -2.41 -25.34
CA ASP A 99 0.21 -2.84 -23.95
C ASP A 99 0.86 -1.75 -23.08
N LEU A 100 0.13 -1.29 -22.07
CA LEU A 100 0.66 -0.43 -21.03
C LEU A 100 1.06 -1.28 -19.82
N HIS A 101 2.29 -1.13 -19.37
CA HIS A 101 2.82 -1.84 -18.21
C HIS A 101 2.82 -0.92 -16.98
N HIS A 102 2.23 -1.38 -15.89
CA HIS A 102 2.23 -0.70 -14.59
C HIS A 102 2.75 -1.66 -13.52
N VAL A 103 3.49 -1.15 -12.55
CA VAL A 103 3.89 -1.92 -11.36
C VAL A 103 3.65 -1.12 -10.10
N PHE A 104 2.84 -1.67 -9.18
CA PHE A 104 2.64 -1.14 -7.85
C PHE A 104 3.68 -1.75 -6.93
N THR A 105 4.67 -0.96 -6.53
CA THR A 105 5.91 -1.46 -5.90
C THR A 105 5.88 -1.49 -4.38
N GLY A 106 4.80 -0.96 -3.78
CA GLY A 106 4.76 -0.76 -2.33
C GLY A 106 6.02 -0.04 -1.88
N ASP A 107 6.67 -0.57 -0.84
CA ASP A 107 7.92 0.00 -0.34
C ASP A 107 9.16 -0.77 -0.79
N THR A 108 9.05 -1.64 -1.80
CA THR A 108 10.22 -2.28 -2.40
C THR A 108 11.02 -1.26 -3.22
N LEU A 109 10.39 -0.59 -4.19
CA LEU A 109 11.02 0.47 -4.99
C LEU A 109 10.24 1.77 -4.83
N LEU A 110 10.95 2.86 -4.47
CA LEU A 110 10.41 4.20 -4.34
C LEU A 110 11.03 5.12 -5.40
N ILE A 111 10.45 6.29 -5.64
CA ILE A 111 10.98 7.24 -6.62
C ILE A 111 12.32 7.80 -6.11
N GLY A 112 13.42 7.45 -6.75
CA GLY A 112 14.77 7.81 -6.30
C GLY A 112 15.14 7.26 -4.92
N GLY A 113 14.53 6.14 -4.50
CA GLY A 113 14.87 5.45 -3.27
C GLY A 113 14.33 4.02 -3.20
N CYS A 114 14.26 3.48 -1.99
CA CYS A 114 13.63 2.19 -1.67
C CYS A 114 13.18 2.21 -0.20
N GLY A 115 12.37 1.25 0.21
CA GLY A 115 12.00 1.08 1.62
C GLY A 115 13.21 0.74 2.49
N ARG A 116 13.07 0.97 3.80
CA ARG A 116 14.04 0.55 4.81
C ARG A 116 14.02 -0.98 5.00
N THR A 117 15.08 -1.56 5.53
CA THR A 117 15.29 -3.03 5.60
C THR A 117 15.58 -3.55 7.02
N ASP A 118 15.50 -2.68 8.02
CA ASP A 118 15.96 -2.90 9.40
C ASP A 118 14.84 -3.33 10.37
N PHE A 119 13.60 -3.47 9.88
CA PHE A 119 12.43 -3.93 10.65
C PHE A 119 11.65 -4.99 9.86
N GLN A 120 10.68 -5.63 10.52
CA GLN A 120 9.71 -6.55 9.88
C GLN A 120 10.36 -7.68 9.07
N SER A 121 11.48 -8.21 9.57
CA SER A 121 12.32 -9.20 8.90
C SER A 121 12.77 -8.75 7.51
N GLY A 122 13.07 -7.47 7.36
CA GLY A 122 13.68 -6.91 6.16
C GLY A 122 15.12 -7.38 5.96
N SER A 123 15.60 -7.27 4.72
CA SER A 123 16.96 -7.61 4.32
C SER A 123 17.38 -6.75 3.13
N ALA A 124 18.51 -6.07 3.24
CA ALA A 124 19.06 -5.26 2.15
C ALA A 124 19.51 -6.14 0.97
N GLU A 125 20.08 -7.32 1.23
CA GLU A 125 20.42 -8.28 0.18
C GLU A 125 19.16 -8.71 -0.59
N GLN A 126 18.11 -9.13 0.11
CA GLN A 126 16.85 -9.52 -0.55
C GLN A 126 16.21 -8.35 -1.30
N LEU A 127 16.28 -7.13 -0.75
CA LEU A 127 15.77 -5.93 -1.41
C LEU A 127 16.52 -5.65 -2.70
N TRP A 128 17.85 -5.81 -2.69
CA TRP A 128 18.69 -5.67 -3.87
C TRP A 128 18.29 -6.64 -4.97
N HIS A 129 18.18 -7.94 -4.68
CA HIS A 129 17.77 -8.94 -5.66
C HIS A 129 16.33 -8.69 -6.15
N SER A 130 15.41 -8.36 -5.26
CA SER A 130 14.03 -8.01 -5.64
C SER A 130 13.97 -6.85 -6.63
N ILE A 131 14.81 -5.82 -6.46
CA ILE A 131 14.81 -4.69 -7.38
C ILE A 131 15.56 -5.04 -8.67
N THR A 132 16.76 -5.61 -8.58
CA THR A 132 17.66 -5.75 -9.74
C THR A 132 17.36 -6.97 -10.61
N GLU A 133 16.86 -8.05 -10.02
CA GLU A 133 16.61 -9.32 -10.70
C GLU A 133 15.13 -9.54 -11.03
N VAL A 134 14.21 -8.83 -10.34
CA VAL A 134 12.77 -8.90 -10.62
C VAL A 134 12.28 -7.61 -11.27
N LEU A 135 12.30 -6.48 -10.55
CA LEU A 135 11.68 -5.25 -11.05
C LEU A 135 12.41 -4.64 -12.26
N PHE A 136 13.74 -4.59 -12.24
CA PHE A 136 14.54 -4.03 -13.33
C PHE A 136 14.62 -4.92 -14.58
N LYS A 137 14.04 -6.13 -14.53
CA LYS A 137 13.82 -7.00 -15.70
C LYS A 137 12.49 -6.72 -16.42
N LEU A 138 11.59 -5.95 -15.81
CA LEU A 138 10.38 -5.47 -16.50
C LEU A 138 10.72 -4.52 -17.66
N PRO A 139 9.81 -4.32 -18.63
CA PRO A 139 9.98 -3.34 -19.70
C PRO A 139 10.35 -1.96 -19.13
N GLY A 140 11.30 -1.27 -19.77
CA GLY A 140 11.82 0.00 -19.24
C GLY A 140 10.78 1.12 -19.14
N ASP A 141 9.74 1.06 -19.98
CA ASP A 141 8.59 1.96 -20.01
C ASP A 141 7.49 1.60 -18.99
N THR A 142 7.67 0.53 -18.19
CA THR A 142 6.75 0.18 -17.11
C THR A 142 6.67 1.32 -16.10
N ILE A 143 5.45 1.80 -15.83
CA ILE A 143 5.19 2.89 -14.88
C ILE A 143 5.25 2.34 -13.45
N VAL A 144 6.05 2.98 -12.61
CA VAL A 144 6.26 2.62 -11.20
C VAL A 144 5.34 3.44 -10.30
N TRP A 145 4.54 2.76 -9.48
CA TRP A 145 3.63 3.32 -8.49
C TRP A 145 4.04 2.89 -7.07
N PRO A 146 4.79 3.72 -6.33
CA PRO A 146 5.26 3.37 -5.00
C PRO A 146 4.15 3.41 -3.95
N GLY A 147 4.40 2.78 -2.81
CA GLY A 147 3.54 2.88 -1.62
C GLY A 147 3.65 4.24 -0.92
N HIS A 148 4.80 4.91 -1.06
CA HIS A 148 5.07 6.20 -0.45
C HIS A 148 5.88 7.12 -1.36
N ASP A 149 5.70 8.43 -1.17
CA ASP A 149 6.63 9.46 -1.62
C ASP A 149 6.64 10.61 -0.60
N TYR A 150 7.82 11.19 -0.38
CA TYR A 150 8.03 12.26 0.61
C TYR A 150 8.42 13.60 -0.03
N LYS A 151 8.24 13.74 -1.35
CA LYS A 151 8.61 14.90 -2.17
C LYS A 151 7.49 15.36 -3.11
N GLY A 152 6.26 14.87 -2.94
CA GLY A 152 5.09 15.22 -3.74
C GLY A 152 5.07 14.62 -5.15
N ARG A 153 5.87 13.58 -5.42
CA ARG A 153 5.91 12.86 -6.70
C ARG A 153 4.92 11.69 -6.68
N THR A 154 4.38 11.36 -7.84
CA THR A 154 3.30 10.36 -7.95
C THR A 154 3.74 9.06 -8.63
N GLN A 155 4.61 9.13 -9.63
CA GLN A 155 5.05 7.98 -10.41
C GLN A 155 6.48 8.15 -10.97
N SER A 156 7.06 7.05 -11.43
CA SER A 156 8.34 7.00 -12.17
C SER A 156 8.28 5.92 -13.26
N THR A 157 9.40 5.52 -13.85
CA THR A 157 9.50 4.35 -14.74
C THR A 157 10.65 3.45 -14.35
N ILE A 158 10.58 2.17 -14.73
CA ILE A 158 11.65 1.20 -14.50
C ILE A 158 12.98 1.68 -15.10
N ALA A 159 12.96 2.24 -16.32
CA ALA A 159 14.17 2.78 -16.95
C ALA A 159 14.75 3.97 -16.19
N LEU A 160 13.91 4.89 -15.70
CA LEU A 160 14.37 6.04 -14.93
C LEU A 160 14.99 5.60 -13.60
N GLU A 161 14.31 4.75 -12.83
CA GLU A 161 14.84 4.27 -11.54
C GLU A 161 16.13 3.47 -11.72
N ARG A 162 16.20 2.58 -12.73
CA ARG A 162 17.40 1.80 -13.02
C ARG A 162 18.62 2.66 -13.36
N SER A 163 18.41 3.80 -14.01
CA SER A 163 19.51 4.69 -14.45
C SER A 163 19.86 5.79 -13.46
N THR A 164 18.93 6.20 -12.59
CA THR A 164 19.09 7.43 -11.79
C THR A 164 18.86 7.27 -10.30
N ASN A 165 18.31 6.14 -9.82
CA ASN A 165 18.02 5.98 -8.40
C ASN A 165 19.34 5.99 -7.59
N PRO A 166 19.55 6.95 -6.69
CA PRO A 166 20.86 7.16 -6.04
C PRO A 166 21.30 5.99 -5.15
N ARG A 167 20.35 5.15 -4.71
CA ARG A 167 20.65 3.94 -3.95
C ARG A 167 21.04 2.76 -4.82
N LEU A 168 20.71 2.76 -6.11
CA LEU A 168 20.83 1.57 -6.97
C LEU A 168 21.73 1.79 -8.19
N ALA A 169 21.57 2.93 -8.86
CA ALA A 169 22.27 3.22 -10.10
C ALA A 169 23.79 3.25 -9.90
N GLY A 170 24.50 2.44 -10.70
CA GLY A 170 25.95 2.35 -10.68
C GLY A 170 26.56 1.71 -9.43
N LYS A 171 25.74 1.06 -8.58
CA LYS A 171 26.21 0.37 -7.37
C LYS A 171 26.32 -1.14 -7.58
N THR A 172 27.15 -1.76 -6.76
CA THR A 172 27.17 -3.19 -6.49
C THR A 172 26.23 -3.53 -5.33
N GLU A 173 25.91 -4.81 -5.18
CA GLU A 173 25.14 -5.31 -4.04
C GLU A 173 25.78 -4.93 -2.70
N ALA A 174 27.11 -5.13 -2.57
CA ALA A 174 27.84 -4.82 -1.35
C ALA A 174 27.74 -3.33 -0.97
N GLU A 175 27.88 -2.42 -1.95
CA GLU A 175 27.73 -0.98 -1.73
C GLU A 175 26.30 -0.61 -1.33
N PHE A 176 25.29 -1.27 -1.91
CA PHE A 176 23.90 -1.07 -1.52
C PHE A 176 23.63 -1.55 -0.10
N VAL A 177 24.05 -2.76 0.24
CA VAL A 177 23.88 -3.36 1.58
C VAL A 177 24.57 -2.49 2.63
N GLN A 178 25.80 -2.06 2.36
CA GLN A 178 26.51 -1.13 3.25
C GLN A 178 25.73 0.18 3.42
N LEU A 179 25.32 0.82 2.32
CA LEU A 179 24.54 2.06 2.37
C LEU A 179 23.26 1.91 3.19
N MET A 180 22.52 0.82 3.00
CA MET A 180 21.25 0.57 3.69
C MET A 180 21.45 0.35 5.20
N ASN A 181 22.52 -0.34 5.59
CA ASN A 181 22.88 -0.57 7.00
C ASN A 181 23.33 0.73 7.71
N GLU A 182 23.86 1.70 6.97
CA GLU A 182 24.38 2.95 7.51
C GLU A 182 23.35 4.10 7.54
N LEU A 183 22.10 3.88 7.09
CA LEU A 183 21.09 4.94 7.01
C LEU A 183 20.70 5.56 8.37
N GLY A 184 20.87 4.82 9.48
CA GLY A 184 20.64 5.33 10.84
C GLY A 184 19.25 5.94 11.08
N LEU A 185 18.22 5.44 10.39
CA LEU A 185 16.89 6.05 10.41
C LEU A 185 16.20 5.87 11.78
N PRO A 186 15.49 6.89 12.29
CA PRO A 186 14.70 6.74 13.51
C PRO A 186 13.68 5.61 13.37
N LYS A 187 13.37 4.95 14.48
CA LYS A 187 12.28 3.95 14.55
C LYS A 187 10.99 4.55 13.96
N PRO A 188 10.24 3.84 13.10
CA PRO A 188 8.99 4.36 12.57
C PRO A 188 8.01 4.67 13.70
N ARG A 189 7.41 5.87 13.69
CA ARG A 189 6.65 6.42 14.83
C ARG A 189 5.48 5.54 15.27
N ARG A 190 4.86 4.80 14.35
CA ARG A 190 3.64 4.01 14.59
C ARG A 190 3.85 2.51 14.48
N ILE A 191 5.09 2.02 14.39
CA ILE A 191 5.33 0.59 14.11
C ILE A 191 4.74 -0.34 15.18
N ASP A 192 4.77 0.08 16.44
CA ASP A 192 4.26 -0.71 17.58
C ASP A 192 2.72 -0.78 17.60
N GLU A 193 2.04 0.14 16.92
CA GLU A 193 0.58 0.20 16.77
C GLU A 193 0.13 -0.43 15.45
N ALA A 194 0.74 0.01 14.34
CA ALA A 194 0.33 -0.30 12.98
C ALA A 194 0.60 -1.76 12.62
N VAL A 195 1.77 -2.32 12.94
CA VAL A 195 2.11 -3.69 12.54
C VAL A 195 1.17 -4.72 13.20
N PRO A 196 0.91 -4.67 14.54
CA PRO A 196 -0.04 -5.58 15.16
C PRO A 196 -1.49 -5.42 14.65
N ALA A 197 -1.92 -4.20 14.34
CA ALA A 197 -3.23 -3.95 13.74
C ALA A 197 -3.33 -4.53 12.32
N ASN A 198 -2.29 -4.33 11.51
CA ASN A 198 -2.26 -4.75 10.11
C ASN A 198 -2.14 -6.26 9.91
N ARG A 199 -1.51 -6.98 10.86
CA ARG A 199 -1.56 -8.45 10.89
C ARG A 199 -2.97 -9.03 11.08
N ARG A 200 -3.92 -8.18 11.51
CA ARG A 200 -5.35 -8.49 11.61
C ARG A 200 -6.19 -7.63 10.66
N SER A 201 -5.63 -7.23 9.51
CA SER A 201 -6.33 -6.47 8.47
C SER A 201 -6.96 -5.16 8.94
N GLY A 202 -6.43 -4.54 10.01
CA GLY A 202 -6.97 -3.32 10.59
C GLY A 202 -8.29 -3.53 11.35
N ILE A 203 -8.63 -4.78 11.70
CA ILE A 203 -9.77 -5.09 12.57
C ILE A 203 -9.48 -4.46 13.94
N ARG A 204 -10.36 -3.54 14.34
CA ARG A 204 -10.33 -2.84 15.63
C ARG A 204 -10.36 -3.83 16.79
N GLN A 205 -9.48 -3.64 17.78
CA GLN A 205 -9.53 -4.38 19.05
C GLN A 205 -10.44 -3.71 20.09
N ASP A 206 -10.77 -2.45 19.86
CA ASP A 206 -11.59 -1.56 20.70
C ASP A 206 -13.10 -1.84 20.59
N ALA A 207 -13.49 -2.96 20.01
CA ALA A 207 -14.82 -3.53 20.15
C ALA A 207 -14.77 -4.86 20.91
N GLY A 208 -14.41 -4.84 22.20
CA GLY A 208 -14.79 -5.84 23.21
C GLY A 208 -14.60 -7.35 22.92
N GLY A 209 -13.82 -7.73 21.91
CA GLY A 209 -13.72 -9.12 21.46
C GLY A 209 -12.62 -9.87 22.18
N SER A 210 -12.96 -10.58 23.25
CA SER A 210 -12.10 -11.68 23.73
C SER A 210 -12.05 -12.80 22.68
N PRO A 211 -10.89 -13.46 22.47
CA PRO A 211 -10.74 -14.49 21.46
C PRO A 211 -11.36 -15.79 21.97
N GLY A 212 -12.54 -16.13 21.46
CA GLY A 212 -13.17 -17.41 21.72
C GLY A 212 -14.54 -17.27 22.37
N THR A 213 -15.55 -16.96 21.56
CA THR A 213 -16.90 -17.50 21.70
C THR A 213 -17.69 -17.05 20.47
N SER A 214 -18.34 -18.01 19.82
CA SER A 214 -19.51 -17.73 18.98
C SER A 214 -20.56 -17.14 19.93
N GLY A 215 -20.69 -15.81 19.93
CA GLY A 215 -21.53 -15.08 20.86
C GLY A 215 -21.85 -13.72 20.27
N THR A 216 -23.13 -13.39 20.24
CA THR A 216 -23.73 -12.14 19.77
C THR A 216 -22.78 -10.94 19.85
N VAL A 217 -22.57 -10.32 18.69
CA VAL A 217 -21.98 -8.99 18.50
C VAL A 217 -22.38 -8.13 19.69
N GLY A 218 -21.42 -7.81 20.56
CA GLY A 218 -21.63 -6.79 21.58
C GLY A 218 -22.12 -5.55 20.84
N GLU A 219 -23.33 -5.12 21.16
CA GLU A 219 -24.05 -4.09 20.43
C GLU A 219 -23.10 -2.93 20.16
N VAL A 220 -22.85 -2.65 18.88
CA VAL A 220 -22.20 -1.42 18.48
C VAL A 220 -23.17 -0.33 18.89
N LEU A 221 -22.93 0.31 20.03
CA LEU A 221 -23.66 1.50 20.40
C LEU A 221 -23.38 2.54 19.31
N PRO A 222 -24.39 2.99 18.57
CA PRO A 222 -24.21 4.10 17.65
C PRO A 222 -23.62 5.24 18.47
N ALA A 223 -22.57 5.90 17.97
CA ALA A 223 -22.32 7.25 18.42
C ALA A 223 -23.60 8.02 18.10
N ALA A 224 -24.35 8.39 19.13
CA ALA A 224 -25.67 9.00 18.99
C ALA A 224 -25.61 10.36 18.25
N GLY A 225 -24.40 10.86 17.96
CA GLY A 225 -24.12 11.92 17.01
C GLY A 225 -22.62 12.12 16.79
N TYR A 226 -22.29 13.08 15.92
CA TYR A 226 -21.09 13.89 16.03
C TYR A 226 -21.11 14.56 17.41
N ALA A 227 -20.00 14.63 18.14
CA ALA A 227 -19.99 15.23 19.49
C ALA A 227 -20.48 16.69 19.51
N GLY A 228 -20.62 17.32 18.34
CA GLY A 228 -20.97 18.73 18.22
C GLY A 228 -19.89 19.59 18.87
N ASP A 229 -20.22 20.85 19.08
CA ASP A 229 -19.47 21.73 19.98
C ASP A 229 -19.60 21.21 21.41
N VAL A 230 -18.76 20.24 21.79
CA VAL A 230 -18.52 19.93 23.20
C VAL A 230 -18.01 21.21 23.83
N SER A 231 -18.75 21.74 24.81
CA SER A 231 -18.31 22.96 25.48
C SER A 231 -16.92 22.73 26.10
N PRO A 232 -16.02 23.73 26.09
CA PRO A 232 -14.70 23.59 26.71
C PRO A 232 -14.77 23.07 28.15
N GLU A 233 -15.80 23.44 28.91
CA GLU A 233 -16.03 22.96 30.28
C GLU A 233 -16.35 21.47 30.34
N THR A 234 -17.15 20.97 29.40
CA THR A 234 -17.50 19.54 29.31
C THR A 234 -16.30 18.70 28.88
N ALA A 235 -15.54 19.18 27.90
CA ALA A 235 -14.30 18.52 27.47
C ALA A 235 -13.26 18.50 28.59
N TRP A 236 -13.14 19.60 29.35
CA TRP A 236 -12.25 19.71 30.50
C TRP A 236 -12.65 18.76 31.64
N ALA A 237 -13.94 18.66 31.95
CA ALA A 237 -14.42 17.71 32.95
C ALA A 237 -14.08 16.25 32.57
N TRP A 238 -14.26 15.88 31.30
CA TRP A 238 -13.87 14.54 30.83
C TRP A 238 -12.37 14.29 30.92
N ALA A 239 -11.54 15.29 30.61
CA ALA A 239 -10.09 15.17 30.77
C ALA A 239 -9.70 14.97 32.24
N GLN A 240 -10.26 15.76 33.14
CA GLN A 240 -10.01 15.68 34.60
C GLN A 240 -10.48 14.35 35.21
N GLU A 241 -11.57 13.79 34.68
CA GLU A 241 -12.11 12.49 35.09
C GLU A 241 -11.37 11.30 34.45
N GLY A 242 -10.37 11.53 33.61
CA GLY A 242 -9.66 10.48 32.87
C GLY A 242 -10.50 9.80 31.79
N ARG A 243 -11.60 10.44 31.39
CA ARG A 243 -12.55 9.96 30.37
C ARG A 243 -12.27 10.51 28.97
N GLY A 244 -11.31 11.43 28.85
CA GLY A 244 -10.87 12.02 27.60
C GLY A 244 -9.40 12.39 27.62
N VAL A 245 -8.81 12.56 26.42
CA VAL A 245 -7.45 13.05 26.24
C VAL A 245 -7.53 14.38 25.50
N VAL A 246 -6.94 15.43 26.07
CA VAL A 246 -6.83 16.73 25.39
C VAL A 246 -5.66 16.66 24.41
N VAL A 247 -5.94 16.90 23.13
CA VAL A 247 -4.92 17.00 22.09
C VAL A 247 -4.87 18.45 21.61
N ASP A 248 -3.89 19.20 22.10
CA ASP A 248 -3.67 20.58 21.68
C ASP A 248 -2.97 20.63 20.31
N VAL A 249 -3.74 20.91 19.26
CA VAL A 249 -3.25 21.00 17.87
C VAL A 249 -2.79 22.41 17.49
N ARG A 250 -2.75 23.36 18.43
CA ARG A 250 -2.24 24.72 18.18
C ARG A 250 -0.74 24.68 17.82
N THR A 251 -0.28 25.71 17.13
CA THR A 251 1.15 25.93 16.86
C THR A 251 1.91 26.31 18.14
N GLY A 252 3.25 26.21 18.09
CA GLY A 252 4.10 26.68 19.20
C GLY A 252 3.89 28.17 19.49
N ALA A 253 3.78 29.00 18.45
CA ALA A 253 3.55 30.44 18.59
C ALA A 253 2.21 30.76 19.26
N GLU A 254 1.14 30.02 18.94
CA GLU A 254 -0.16 30.18 19.60
C GLU A 254 -0.12 29.75 21.07
N ARG A 255 0.64 28.70 21.41
CA ARG A 255 0.84 28.29 22.82
C ARG A 255 1.64 29.31 23.62
N GLU A 256 2.67 29.91 23.04
CA GLU A 256 3.47 30.94 23.72
C GLU A 256 2.68 32.22 23.97
N TRP A 257 1.77 32.58 23.06
CA TRP A 257 0.97 33.80 23.17
C TRP A 257 -0.24 33.65 24.12
N VAL A 258 -0.91 32.50 24.12
CA VAL A 258 -2.14 32.27 24.89
C VAL A 258 -1.88 31.52 26.21
N GLY A 259 -0.76 30.81 26.33
CA GLY A 259 -0.44 29.93 27.46
C GLY A 259 -0.92 28.48 27.26
N PHE A 260 -0.45 27.59 28.15
CA PHE A 260 -0.94 26.21 28.24
C PHE A 260 -2.33 26.20 28.89
N VAL A 261 -3.25 25.44 28.32
CA VAL A 261 -4.54 25.10 28.93
C VAL A 261 -4.39 23.75 29.63
#